data_AF-A0A5R9QKJ3-F1
#
_entry.id   AF-A0A5R9QKJ3-F1
#
_cell.length_a   1.000
_cell.length_b   1.000
_cell.length_c   1.000
_cell.angle_alpha   90.00
_cell.angle_beta   90.00
_cell.angle_gamma   90.00
#
_symmetry.space_group_name_H-M   'P 1'
#
loop_
_entity.id
_entity.type
_entity.pdbx_description
1 polymer ?
#
loop_
_entity_poly.entity_id
_entity_poly.type
_entity_poly.pdbx_seq_one_letter_code
_entity_poly.pdbx_strand_id
1 'polypeptide(L)'
;MCPDDIPEARRRRKLAELRDTLALAVQEPEADLRVWWQGVLHGRLIELEAAGMLSAEDCAAFADQIRVTFERCRPPANDDI
;
A
#
# COMPACT_ATOMS: atom_id res chain seq x y z
N MET A 1 22.81 8.34 23.32
CA MET A 1 21.96 7.96 22.17
C MET A 1 21.40 6.59 22.47
N CYS A 2 20.09 6.48 22.67
CA CYS A 2 19.45 5.19 22.94
C CYS A 2 19.24 4.45 21.61
N PRO A 3 19.72 3.20 21.47
CA PRO A 3 19.59 2.43 20.23
C PRO A 3 18.17 1.87 19.98
N ASP A 4 17.22 2.09 20.89
CA ASP A 4 15.86 1.54 20.84
C ASP A 4 14.88 2.30 19.90
N ASP A 5 15.26 3.46 19.36
CA ASP A 5 14.44 4.22 18.39
C ASP A 5 14.53 3.67 16.95
N ILE A 6 15.43 2.72 16.69
CA ILE A 6 15.73 2.22 15.33
C ILE A 6 14.59 1.39 14.72
N PRO A 7 13.96 0.43 15.43
CA PRO A 7 12.92 -0.43 14.84
C PRO A 7 11.64 0.35 14.52
N GLU A 8 11.21 1.23 15.43
CA GLU A 8 9.98 2.00 15.21
C GLU A 8 10.16 3.05 14.12
N ALA A 9 11.30 3.76 14.09
CA ALA A 9 11.60 4.69 13.02
C ALA A 9 11.66 3.99 11.65
N ARG A 10 12.24 2.79 11.59
CA ARG A 10 12.29 1.97 10.37
C ARG A 10 10.89 1.53 9.91
N ARG A 11 10.05 1.09 10.84
CA ARG A 11 8.65 0.72 10.59
C ARG A 11 7.86 1.91 10.03
N ARG A 12 7.92 3.06 10.70
CA ARG A 12 7.23 4.30 10.27
C ARG A 12 7.68 4.73 8.87
N ARG A 13 8.99 4.69 8.60
CA ARG A 13 9.55 4.98 7.27
C ARG A 13 9.01 4.01 6.21
N LYS A 14 8.96 2.71 6.51
CA LYS A 14 8.46 1.71 5.56
C LYS A 14 6.99 1.93 5.22
N LEU A 15 6.16 2.27 6.21
CA LEU A 15 4.76 2.62 5.99
C LEU A 15 4.61 3.91 5.15
N ALA A 16 5.48 4.90 5.34
CA ALA A 16 5.48 6.10 4.50
C ALA A 16 5.81 5.76 3.03
N GLU A 17 6.85 4.96 2.79
CA GLU A 17 7.22 4.51 1.44
C GLU A 17 6.07 3.74 0.73
N LEU A 18 5.34 2.92 1.48
CA LEU A 18 4.16 2.22 0.95
C LEU A 18 3.03 3.20 0.59
N ARG A 19 2.79 4.23 1.41
CA ARG A 19 1.79 5.27 1.12
C ARG A 19 2.14 6.05 -0.14
N ASP A 20 3.41 6.41 -0.32
CA ASP A 20 3.88 7.10 -1.53
C ASP A 20 3.69 6.22 -2.77
N THR A 21 4.01 4.92 -2.65
CA THR A 21 3.78 3.95 -3.72
C THR A 21 2.30 3.81 -4.07
N LEU A 22 1.41 3.71 -3.06
CA LEU A 22 -0.03 3.67 -3.26
C LEU A 22 -0.54 4.94 -3.96
N ALA A 23 -0.07 6.11 -3.55
CA ALA A 23 -0.46 7.39 -4.15
C ALA A 23 -0.08 7.49 -5.64
N LEU A 24 1.04 6.90 -6.04
CA LEU A 24 1.43 6.79 -7.45
C LEU A 24 0.61 5.74 -8.19
N ALA A 25 0.43 4.57 -7.57
CA ALA A 25 -0.29 3.45 -8.16
C ALA A 25 -1.76 3.78 -8.52
N VAL A 26 -2.43 4.60 -7.71
CA VAL A 26 -3.83 5.00 -8.01
C VAL A 26 -3.95 6.05 -9.11
N GLN A 27 -2.86 6.72 -9.47
CA GLN A 27 -2.80 7.67 -10.59
C GLN A 27 -2.55 6.98 -11.93
N GLU A 28 -2.23 5.69 -11.93
CA GLU A 28 -2.03 4.91 -13.15
C GLU A 28 -3.29 4.96 -14.02
N PRO A 29 -3.24 5.48 -15.26
CA PRO A 29 -4.41 5.62 -16.12
C PRO A 29 -4.98 4.27 -16.60
N GLU A 30 -4.14 3.25 -16.79
CA GLU A 30 -4.58 1.95 -17.30
C GLU A 30 -5.20 1.11 -16.18
N ALA A 31 -6.43 0.64 -16.40
CA ALA A 31 -7.16 -0.14 -15.39
C ALA A 31 -6.45 -1.45 -15.02
N ASP A 32 -5.89 -2.13 -16.01
CA ASP A 32 -5.17 -3.39 -15.80
C ASP A 32 -3.89 -3.17 -15.00
N LEU A 33 -3.17 -2.07 -15.26
CA LEU A 33 -1.99 -1.71 -14.50
C LEU A 33 -2.34 -1.30 -13.06
N ARG A 34 -3.48 -0.62 -12.82
CA ARG A 34 -3.99 -0.37 -11.45
C ARG A 34 -4.26 -1.67 -10.69
N VAL A 35 -4.88 -2.66 -11.34
CA VAL A 35 -5.14 -3.98 -10.73
C VAL A 35 -3.82 -4.70 -10.44
N TRP A 36 -2.87 -4.64 -11.37
CA TRP A 36 -1.53 -5.19 -11.15
C TRP A 36 -0.84 -4.54 -9.95
N TRP A 37 -0.90 -3.20 -9.82
CA TRP A 37 -0.33 -2.49 -8.69
C TRP A 37 -0.98 -2.86 -7.34
N GLN A 38 -2.30 -3.11 -7.29
CA GLN A 38 -2.95 -3.64 -6.09
C GLN A 38 -2.30 -4.97 -5.66
N GLY A 39 -2.10 -5.88 -6.61
CA GLY A 39 -1.41 -7.15 -6.37
C GLY A 39 0.02 -6.98 -5.86
N VAL A 40 0.79 -6.06 -6.47
CA VAL A 40 2.16 -5.74 -6.04
C VAL A 40 2.19 -5.22 -4.60
N LEU A 41 1.29 -4.30 -4.24
CA LEU A 41 1.21 -3.75 -2.89
C LEU A 41 0.83 -4.82 -1.86
N HIS A 42 -0.15 -5.68 -2.18
CA HIS A 42 -0.52 -6.81 -1.31
C HIS A 42 0.62 -7.82 -1.15
N GLY A 43 1.30 -8.19 -2.24
CA GLY A 43 2.48 -9.05 -2.18
C GLY A 43 3.58 -8.46 -1.29
N ARG A 44 3.79 -7.14 -1.39
CA ARG A 44 4.78 -6.46 -0.55
C ARG A 44 4.41 -6.47 0.93
N LEU A 45 3.14 -6.38 1.29
CA LEU A 45 2.72 -6.51 2.69
C LEU A 45 3.07 -7.89 3.25
N ILE A 46 2.82 -8.96 2.50
CA ILE A 46 3.15 -10.33 2.90
C ILE A 46 4.65 -10.48 3.15
N GLU A 47 5.49 -9.97 2.25
CA GLU A 47 6.95 -10.01 2.40
C GLU A 47 7.43 -9.24 3.64
N LEU A 48 6.84 -8.08 3.91
CA LEU A 48 7.22 -7.23 5.03
C LEU A 48 6.76 -7.79 6.38
N GLU A 49 5.60 -8.45 6.42
CA GLU A 49 5.13 -9.18 7.59
C GLU A 49 6.03 -10.38 7.90
N ALA A 50 6.32 -11.20 6.88
CA ALA A 50 7.19 -12.37 7.03
C ALA A 50 8.62 -11.99 7.47
N ALA A 51 9.10 -10.81 7.06
CA ALA A 51 10.38 -10.26 7.49
C ALA A 51 10.36 -9.64 8.90
N GLY A 52 9.21 -9.61 9.58
CA GLY A 52 9.03 -8.96 10.88
C GLY A 52 9.16 -7.43 10.85
N MET A 53 9.07 -6.81 9.66
CA MET A 53 9.16 -5.36 9.49
C MET A 53 7.85 -4.66 9.87
N LEU A 54 6.72 -5.29 9.52
CA LEU A 54 5.37 -4.84 9.85
C LEU A 54 4.68 -5.92 10.66
N SER A 55 3.80 -5.50 11.59
CA SER A 55 2.91 -6.43 12.27
C SER A 55 1.74 -6.82 11.37
N ALA A 56 1.04 -7.90 11.71
CA ALA A 56 -0.21 -8.27 11.07
C ALA A 56 -1.26 -7.14 11.13
N GLU A 57 -1.27 -6.36 12.22
CA GLU A 57 -2.16 -5.20 12.37
C GLU A 57 -1.79 -4.07 11.40
N ASP A 58 -0.50 -3.74 11.27
CA ASP A 58 -0.03 -2.76 10.29
C ASP A 58 -0.40 -3.18 8.86
N CYS A 59 -0.22 -4.47 8.53
CA CYS A 59 -0.58 -5.02 7.23
C CYS A 59 -2.10 -4.98 6.97
N ALA A 60 -2.93 -5.34 7.95
CA ALA A 60 -4.38 -5.29 7.83
C ALA A 60 -4.88 -3.85 7.63
N ALA A 61 -4.35 -2.90 8.40
CA ALA A 61 -4.68 -1.49 8.27
C ALA A 61 -4.28 -0.93 6.90
N PHE A 62 -3.09 -1.30 6.40
CA PHE A 62 -2.64 -0.85 5.08
C PHE A 62 -3.40 -1.54 3.94
N ALA A 63 -3.77 -2.81 4.08
CA ALA A 63 -4.59 -3.53 3.10
C ALA A 63 -5.97 -2.88 2.94
N ASP A 64 -6.60 -2.45 4.03
CA ASP A 64 -7.85 -1.69 3.95
C ASP A 64 -7.64 -0.32 3.28
N GLN A 65 -6.51 0.35 3.56
CA GLN A 65 -6.15 1.60 2.90
C GLN A 65 -5.99 1.42 1.37
N ILE A 66 -5.36 0.33 0.91
CA ILE A 66 -5.26 -0.02 -0.52
C ILE A 66 -6.67 -0.13 -1.10
N ARG A 67 -7.51 -0.98 -0.51
CA ARG A 67 -8.89 -1.23 -0.97
C ARG A 67 -9.68 0.07 -1.12
N VAL A 68 -9.75 0.87 -0.05
CA VAL A 68 -10.52 2.13 -0.04
C VAL A 68 -9.98 3.14 -1.05
N THR A 69 -8.66 3.25 -1.20
CA THR A 69 -8.06 4.23 -2.13
C THR A 69 -8.35 3.86 -3.58
N PHE A 70 -8.18 2.60 -3.95
CA PHE A 70 -8.47 2.15 -5.32
C PHE A 70 -9.97 2.19 -5.65
N GLU A 71 -10.86 1.91 -4.69
CA GLU A 71 -12.31 2.07 -4.87
C GLU A 71 -12.69 3.53 -5.15
N ARG A 72 -12.08 4.49 -4.43
CA ARG A 72 -12.36 5.94 -4.59
C ARG A 72 -11.76 6.53 -5.86
N CYS A 73 -10.60 6.05 -6.28
CA CYS A 73 -9.88 6.56 -7.46
C CYS A 73 -10.27 5.83 -8.76
N ARG A 74 -11.21 4.86 -8.70
CA ARG A 74 -11.74 4.24 -9.91
C ARG A 74 -12.44 5.33 -10.73
N PRO A 75 -12.03 5.59 -11.99
CA PRO A 75 -12.78 6.49 -12.85
C PRO A 75 -14.22 5.98 -12.95
N PRO A 76 -15.21 6.89 -13.06
CA PRO A 76 -16.59 6.47 -13.28
C PRO A 76 -16.61 5.52 -14.48
N ALA A 77 -17.39 4.45 -14.37
CA ALA A 77 -17.66 3.63 -15.54
C ALA A 77 -18.21 4.60 -16.60
N ASN A 78 -17.49 4.76 -17.71
CA ASN A 78 -18.12 5.28 -18.90
C ASN A 78 -19.16 4.23 -19.25
N ASP A 79 -20.40 4.43 -18.83
CA ASP A 79 -21.54 3.83 -19.50
C ASP A 79 -21.45 4.38 -20.94
N ASP A 80 -21.04 3.53 -21.85
CA ASP A 80 -20.90 3.84 -23.27
C ASP A 80 -22.18 4.53 -23.77
N ILE A 81 -22.06 5.78 -24.23
CA ILE A 81 -23.09 6.49 -25.01
C ILE A 81 -22.90 6.18 -26.49
#